data_AF-A0A1B6C9J7-F1
#
_entry.id   AF-A0A1B6C9J7-F1
#
_cell.length_a   1.000
_cell.length_b   1.000
_cell.length_c   1.000
_cell.angle_alpha   90.00
_cell.angle_beta   90.00
_cell.angle_gamma   90.00
#
_symmetry.space_group_name_H-M   'P 1'
#
loop_
_entity.id
_entity.type
_entity.pdbx_description
1 polymer ?
#
loop_
_entity_poly.entity_id
_entity_poly.type
_entity_poly.pdbx_seq_one_letter_code
_entity_poly.pdbx_strand_id
1 'polypeptide(L)'
;RTLNSVLPSLCKVLEQSVSESRLKDSGSVYRHTQLYKLQCLLLTNLGQLALDIGLKERDLYTILLAASPYLSMKQPAPLQEQAKLLFKTIASINEGVVWRQLLSIWSPTLEFTSPNENFQSIKLYTNCSEASEYKKNVSSLLEVFR
;
A
#
# COMPACT_ATOMS: atom_id res chain seq x y z
N ARG A 1 10.47 -11.55 -21.15
CA ARG A 1 9.13 -11.83 -21.74
C ARG A 1 8.15 -12.46 -20.73
N THR A 2 8.60 -13.26 -19.76
CA THR A 2 7.74 -13.99 -18.80
C THR A 2 7.27 -13.19 -17.57
N LEU A 3 8.04 -12.22 -17.07
CA LEU A 3 7.66 -11.46 -15.86
C LEU A 3 6.49 -10.49 -16.08
N ASN A 4 6.41 -9.87 -17.27
CA ASN A 4 5.32 -8.95 -17.64
C ASN A 4 3.94 -9.63 -17.63
N SER A 5 3.87 -10.95 -17.79
CA SER A 5 2.60 -11.69 -17.69
C SER A 5 2.29 -12.15 -16.27
N VAL A 6 3.30 -12.36 -15.42
CA VAL A 6 3.11 -12.95 -14.08
C VAL A 6 2.77 -11.88 -13.05
N LEU A 7 3.48 -10.75 -13.05
CA LEU A 7 3.27 -9.70 -12.05
C LEU A 7 1.82 -9.19 -12.01
N PRO A 8 1.15 -8.90 -13.15
CA PRO A 8 -0.25 -8.50 -13.13
C PRO A 8 -1.17 -9.57 -12.53
N SER A 9 -0.88 -10.86 -12.74
CA SER A 9 -1.65 -11.95 -12.13
C SER A 9 -1.48 -12.00 -10.62
N LEU A 10 -0.27 -11.79 -10.10
CA LEU A 10 -0.02 -11.74 -8.66
C LEU A 10 -0.72 -10.54 -8.01
N CYS A 11 -0.65 -9.36 -8.63
CA CYS A 11 -1.38 -8.17 -8.17
C CYS A 11 -2.89 -8.39 -8.20
N LYS A 12 -3.41 -9.01 -9.26
CA LYS A 12 -4.84 -9.33 -9.39
C LYS A 12 -5.31 -10.28 -8.28
N VAL A 13 -4.50 -11.27 -7.89
CA VAL A 13 -4.82 -12.14 -6.75
C VAL A 13 -4.94 -11.32 -5.47
N LEU A 14 -4.00 -10.41 -5.20
CA LEU A 14 -4.09 -9.52 -4.04
C LEU A 14 -5.36 -8.67 -4.07
N GLU A 15 -5.67 -8.03 -5.19
CA GLU A 15 -6.86 -7.18 -5.36
C GLU A 15 -8.16 -7.94 -5.11
N GLN A 16 -8.30 -9.13 -5.69
CA GLN A 16 -9.51 -9.95 -5.56
C GLN A 16 -9.69 -10.53 -4.17
N SER A 17 -8.60 -10.73 -3.42
CA SER A 17 -8.65 -11.35 -2.10
C SER A 17 -8.96 -10.35 -0.97
N VAL A 18 -8.93 -9.04 -1.24
CA VAL A 18 -9.12 -7.98 -0.23
C VAL A 18 -10.43 -8.12 0.53
N SER A 19 -11.53 -8.42 -0.17
CA SER A 19 -12.87 -8.56 0.44
C SER A 19 -12.96 -9.78 1.35
N GLU A 20 -12.25 -10.85 1.00
CA GLU A 20 -12.27 -12.11 1.74
C GLU A 20 -11.61 -11.97 3.12
N SER A 21 -10.55 -11.16 3.23
CA SER A 21 -9.83 -10.93 4.47
C SER A 21 -10.44 -9.84 5.36
N ARG A 22 -11.28 -8.97 4.80
CA ARG A 22 -11.81 -7.80 5.50
C ARG A 22 -12.66 -8.19 6.71
N LEU A 23 -12.38 -7.59 7.86
CA LEU A 23 -12.99 -7.85 9.17
C LEU A 23 -12.80 -9.30 9.67
N LYS A 24 -11.85 -10.07 9.12
CA LYS A 24 -11.53 -11.45 9.54
C LYS A 24 -10.30 -11.49 10.46
N ASP A 25 -10.40 -10.83 11.61
CA ASP A 25 -9.26 -10.70 12.52
C ASP A 25 -8.98 -11.99 13.34
N SER A 26 -8.20 -11.87 14.42
CA SER A 26 -7.77 -12.98 15.26
C SER A 26 -8.91 -13.91 15.67
N GLY A 27 -8.68 -15.23 15.55
CA GLY A 27 -9.67 -16.27 15.83
C GLY A 27 -10.58 -16.63 14.64
N SER A 28 -10.55 -15.88 13.53
CA SER A 28 -11.30 -16.28 12.34
C SER A 28 -10.73 -17.55 11.70
N VAL A 29 -11.61 -18.50 11.33
CA VAL A 29 -11.28 -19.68 10.52
C VAL A 29 -10.56 -19.30 9.23
N TYR A 30 -10.79 -18.06 8.75
CA TYR A 30 -10.11 -17.50 7.59
C TYR A 30 -8.58 -17.60 7.65
N ARG A 31 -7.97 -17.45 8.84
CA ARG A 31 -6.50 -17.53 9.01
C ARG A 31 -5.91 -18.91 8.67
N HIS A 32 -6.74 -19.95 8.63
CA HIS A 32 -6.33 -21.30 8.27
C HIS A 32 -6.53 -21.62 6.77
N THR A 33 -7.16 -20.72 6.02
CA THR A 33 -7.42 -20.89 4.58
C THR A 33 -6.13 -20.80 3.76
N GLN A 34 -6.13 -21.43 2.59
CA GLN A 34 -5.05 -21.28 1.61
C GLN A 34 -4.96 -19.84 1.09
N LEU A 35 -6.11 -19.17 0.92
CA LEU A 35 -6.16 -17.81 0.42
C LEU A 35 -5.44 -16.82 1.36
N TYR A 36 -5.68 -16.91 2.66
CA TYR A 36 -4.98 -16.09 3.64
C TYR A 36 -3.46 -16.31 3.60
N LYS A 37 -3.03 -17.57 3.54
CA LYS A 37 -1.59 -17.91 3.44
C LYS A 37 -0.98 -17.34 2.16
N LEU A 38 -1.70 -17.39 1.05
CA LEU A 38 -1.27 -16.81 -0.22
C LEU A 38 -1.15 -15.27 -0.13
N GLN A 39 -2.14 -14.58 0.46
CA GLN A 39 -2.06 -13.14 0.70
C GLN A 39 -0.84 -12.76 1.54
N CYS A 40 -0.60 -13.46 2.65
CA CYS A 40 0.59 -13.27 3.47
C CYS A 40 1.86 -13.43 2.65
N LEU A 41 2.00 -14.53 1.91
CA LEU A 41 3.18 -14.80 1.08
C LEU A 41 3.41 -13.71 0.02
N LEU A 42 2.36 -13.26 -0.65
CA LEU A 42 2.47 -12.21 -1.66
C LEU A 42 2.89 -10.87 -1.03
N LEU A 43 2.25 -10.45 0.06
CA LEU A 43 2.62 -9.19 0.74
C LEU A 43 4.04 -9.26 1.30
N THR A 44 4.47 -10.39 1.86
CA THR A 44 5.83 -10.53 2.40
C THR A 44 6.90 -10.49 1.30
N ASN A 45 6.67 -11.16 0.17
CA ASN A 45 7.74 -11.44 -0.79
C ASN A 45 7.74 -10.53 -2.03
N LEU A 46 6.62 -9.89 -2.39
CA LEU A 46 6.56 -9.06 -3.61
C LEU A 46 7.52 -7.87 -3.56
N GLY A 47 7.72 -7.26 -2.39
CA GLY A 47 8.69 -6.17 -2.22
C GLY A 47 10.12 -6.63 -2.50
N GLN A 48 10.53 -7.77 -1.92
CA GLN A 48 11.86 -8.33 -2.14
C GLN A 48 12.05 -8.78 -3.59
N LEU A 49 11.04 -9.45 -4.16
CA LEU A 49 11.05 -9.84 -5.57
C LEU A 49 11.26 -8.64 -6.48
N ALA A 50 10.56 -7.52 -6.21
CA ALA A 50 10.70 -6.28 -6.97
C ALA A 50 12.11 -5.69 -6.92
N LEU A 51 12.76 -5.79 -5.75
CA LEU A 51 14.15 -5.38 -5.55
C LEU A 51 15.10 -6.28 -6.33
N ASP A 52 14.99 -7.59 -6.17
CA ASP A 52 15.91 -8.58 -6.75
C ASP A 52 15.91 -8.53 -8.29
N ILE A 53 14.77 -8.26 -8.90
CA ILE A 53 14.63 -8.19 -10.36
C ILE A 53 14.74 -6.77 -10.93
N GLY A 54 14.91 -5.75 -10.07
CA GLY A 54 15.08 -4.35 -10.49
C GLY A 54 13.88 -3.76 -11.25
N LEU A 55 12.67 -3.96 -10.72
CA LEU A 55 11.43 -3.44 -11.32
C LEU A 55 11.46 -1.91 -11.49
N LYS A 56 10.80 -1.43 -12.55
CA LYS A 56 10.70 0.00 -12.85
C LYS A 56 9.50 0.62 -12.15
N GLU A 57 9.49 1.95 -12.07
CA GLU A 57 8.49 2.73 -11.33
C GLU A 57 7.04 2.33 -11.63
N ARG A 58 6.69 2.08 -12.90
CA ARG A 58 5.35 1.64 -13.30
C ARG A 58 4.95 0.31 -12.66
N ASP A 59 5.86 -0.65 -12.60
CA ASP A 59 5.61 -1.97 -12.04
C ASP A 59 5.56 -1.89 -10.51
N LEU A 60 6.45 -1.10 -9.89
CA LEU A 60 6.40 -0.80 -8.45
C LEU A 60 5.06 -0.16 -8.06
N TYR A 61 4.60 0.81 -8.86
CA TYR A 61 3.31 1.46 -8.67
C TYR A 61 2.14 0.45 -8.74
N THR A 62 2.21 -0.50 -9.67
CA THR A 62 1.19 -1.56 -9.80
C THR A 62 1.14 -2.45 -8.55
N ILE A 63 2.29 -2.79 -7.96
CA ILE A 63 2.34 -3.55 -6.71
C ILE A 63 1.76 -2.72 -5.56
N LEU A 64 2.16 -1.45 -5.46
CA LEU A 64 1.66 -0.57 -4.40
C LEU A 64 0.15 -0.37 -4.48
N LEU A 65 -0.41 -0.20 -5.69
CA LEU A 65 -1.85 -0.13 -5.90
C LEU A 65 -2.57 -1.37 -5.37
N ALA A 66 -2.12 -2.57 -5.75
CA ALA A 66 -2.71 -3.83 -5.33
C ALA A 66 -2.59 -4.08 -3.81
N ALA A 67 -1.49 -3.63 -3.20
CA ALA A 67 -1.25 -3.75 -1.76
C ALA A 67 -1.95 -2.67 -0.92
N SER A 68 -2.34 -1.52 -1.51
CA SER A 68 -2.91 -0.37 -0.78
C SER A 68 -4.10 -0.71 0.11
N PRO A 69 -5.09 -1.54 -0.32
CA PRO A 69 -6.23 -1.89 0.52
C PRO A 69 -5.85 -2.66 1.80
N TYR A 70 -4.68 -3.30 1.83
CA TYR A 70 -4.17 -4.02 3.00
C TYR A 70 -3.66 -3.11 4.11
N LEU A 71 -3.46 -1.81 3.83
CA LEU A 71 -3.16 -0.80 4.86
C LEU A 71 -4.40 -0.38 5.67
N SER A 72 -5.60 -0.83 5.31
CA SER A 72 -6.81 -0.55 6.07
C SER A 72 -6.79 -1.22 7.45
N MET A 73 -7.16 -0.50 8.51
CA MET A 73 -7.33 -1.08 9.85
C MET A 73 -8.42 -2.16 9.92
N LYS A 74 -9.27 -2.26 8.88
CA LYS A 74 -10.28 -3.32 8.75
C LYS A 74 -9.73 -4.63 8.23
N GLN A 75 -8.47 -4.67 7.81
CA GLN A 75 -7.80 -5.91 7.43
C GLN A 75 -7.22 -6.61 8.66
N PRO A 76 -6.92 -7.91 8.62
CA PRO A 76 -6.27 -8.61 9.73
C PRO A 76 -4.92 -7.97 10.05
N ALA A 77 -4.62 -7.75 11.33
CA ALA A 77 -3.40 -7.06 11.75
C ALA A 77 -2.09 -7.64 11.13
N PRO A 78 -1.92 -8.98 10.98
CA PRO A 78 -0.74 -9.51 10.31
C PRO A 78 -0.61 -9.08 8.85
N LEU A 79 -1.72 -9.01 8.10
CA LEU A 79 -1.68 -8.56 6.70
C LEU A 79 -1.35 -7.06 6.60
N GLN A 80 -1.83 -6.25 7.55
CA GLN A 80 -1.46 -4.83 7.64
C GLN A 80 0.06 -4.66 7.82
N GLU A 81 0.65 -5.44 8.73
CA GLU A 81 2.11 -5.37 8.97
C GLU A 81 2.92 -5.86 7.77
N GLN A 82 2.48 -6.94 7.09
CA GLN A 82 3.15 -7.37 5.85
C GLN A 82 3.02 -6.32 4.74
N ALA A 83 1.87 -5.66 4.61
CA ALA A 83 1.71 -4.56 3.65
C ALA A 83 2.63 -3.38 3.99
N LYS A 84 2.77 -3.01 5.27
CA LYS A 84 3.72 -1.97 5.69
C LYS A 84 5.16 -2.34 5.36
N LEU A 85 5.55 -3.61 5.57
CA LEU A 85 6.88 -4.11 5.20
C LEU A 85 7.10 -4.00 3.69
N LEU A 86 6.14 -4.44 2.87
CA LEU A 86 6.19 -4.28 1.41
C LEU A 86 6.42 -2.83 1.00
N PHE A 87 5.65 -1.89 1.55
CA PHE A 87 5.79 -0.46 1.24
C PHE A 87 7.18 0.06 1.60
N LYS A 88 7.74 -0.35 2.76
CA LYS A 88 9.10 0.00 3.17
C LYS A 88 10.16 -0.59 2.24
N THR A 89 10.01 -1.85 1.82
CA THR A 89 10.93 -2.49 0.88
C THR A 89 10.92 -1.77 -0.46
N ILE A 90 9.74 -1.44 -1.00
CA ILE A 90 9.64 -0.69 -2.26
C ILE A 90 10.20 0.74 -2.09
N ALA A 91 10.04 1.36 -0.91
CA ALA A 91 10.61 2.68 -0.65
C ALA A 91 12.14 2.67 -0.78
N SER A 92 12.82 1.60 -0.36
CA SER A 92 14.27 1.45 -0.55
C SER A 92 14.71 1.38 -2.02
N ILE A 93 13.79 1.09 -2.94
CA ILE A 93 14.03 1.06 -4.39
C ILE A 93 13.70 2.42 -5.01
N ASN A 94 12.53 2.98 -4.67
CA ASN A 94 12.06 4.28 -5.13
C ASN A 94 11.15 4.91 -4.08
N GLU A 95 11.69 5.85 -3.32
CA GLU A 95 10.98 6.54 -2.24
C GLU A 95 9.83 7.41 -2.78
N GLY A 96 10.06 8.09 -3.91
CA GLY A 96 9.12 9.05 -4.47
C GLY A 96 7.79 8.42 -4.92
N VAL A 97 7.82 7.22 -5.51
CA VAL A 97 6.59 6.52 -5.91
C VAL A 97 5.79 6.05 -4.70
N VAL A 98 6.46 5.62 -3.63
CA VAL A 98 5.81 5.21 -2.38
C VAL A 98 5.20 6.40 -1.68
N TRP A 99 5.95 7.48 -1.50
CA TRP A 99 5.45 8.70 -0.87
C TRP A 99 4.23 9.26 -1.59
N ARG A 100 4.29 9.35 -2.93
CA ARG A 100 3.15 9.77 -3.77
C ARG A 100 1.94 8.86 -3.57
N GLN A 101 2.14 7.55 -3.58
CA GLN A 101 1.05 6.60 -3.40
C GLN A 101 0.43 6.70 -2.01
N LEU A 102 1.22 6.82 -0.95
CA LEU A 102 0.72 7.00 0.42
C LEU A 102 -0.16 8.25 0.54
N LEU A 103 0.29 9.38 -0.01
CA LEU A 103 -0.50 10.62 -0.03
C LEU A 103 -1.80 10.49 -0.84
N SER A 104 -1.83 9.64 -1.87
CA SER A 104 -3.06 9.35 -2.63
C SER A 104 -4.08 8.52 -1.84
N ILE A 105 -3.63 7.74 -0.85
CA ILE A 105 -4.49 6.93 0.03
C ILE A 105 -5.03 7.79 1.16
N TRP A 106 -4.14 8.48 1.86
CA TRP A 106 -4.48 9.41 2.93
C TRP A 106 -3.40 10.47 3.07
N SER A 107 -3.80 11.73 3.24
CA SER A 107 -2.88 12.84 3.50
C SER A 107 -3.22 13.54 4.82
N PRO A 108 -2.21 13.99 5.57
CA PRO A 108 -2.43 14.86 6.72
C PRO A 108 -2.86 16.29 6.33
N THR A 109 -2.68 16.68 5.05
CA THR A 109 -2.94 18.03 4.56
C THR A 109 -3.71 17.97 3.25
N LEU A 110 -4.80 18.73 3.16
CA LEU A 110 -5.68 18.77 1.99
C LEU A 110 -5.23 19.80 0.94
N GLU A 111 -4.45 20.78 1.36
CA GLU A 111 -4.04 21.91 0.53
C GLU A 111 -2.66 22.41 0.95
N PHE A 112 -1.76 22.53 -0.02
CA PHE A 112 -0.49 23.25 0.18
C PHE A 112 -0.72 24.72 -0.17
N THR A 113 -0.77 25.56 0.87
CA THR A 113 -0.86 27.00 0.70
C THR A 113 0.50 27.56 0.31
N SER A 114 0.54 28.34 -0.76
CA SER A 114 1.74 29.10 -1.10
C SER A 114 1.98 30.17 -0.02
N PRO A 115 3.22 30.41 0.40
CA PRO A 115 3.58 31.56 1.24
C PRO A 115 3.33 32.91 0.56
N ASN A 116 3.22 32.92 -0.77
CA ASN A 116 3.00 34.11 -1.58
C ASN A 116 1.59 34.07 -2.19
N GLU A 117 0.82 35.13 -1.92
CA GLU A 117 -0.58 35.33 -2.31
C GLU A 117 -0.82 35.27 -3.84
N ASN A 118 0.23 35.47 -4.64
CA ASN A 118 0.14 35.42 -6.10
C ASN A 118 0.13 33.99 -6.67
N PHE A 119 0.42 32.96 -5.87
CA PHE A 119 0.37 31.57 -6.34
C PHE A 119 -0.88 30.87 -5.82
N GLN A 120 -1.53 30.13 -6.73
CA GLN A 120 -2.64 29.28 -6.37
C GLN A 120 -2.18 28.14 -5.46
N SER A 121 -3.01 27.81 -4.49
CA SER A 121 -2.80 26.66 -3.63
C SER A 121 -2.99 25.35 -4.39
N ILE A 122 -2.22 24.33 -3.98
CA ILE A 122 -2.29 23.01 -4.59
C ILE A 122 -3.16 22.12 -3.72
N LYS A 123 -4.34 21.75 -4.23
CA LYS A 123 -5.25 20.83 -3.55
C LYS A 123 -4.86 19.39 -3.81
N LEU A 124 -4.78 18.59 -2.76
CA LEU A 124 -4.64 17.14 -2.86
C LEU A 124 -6.04 16.52 -2.86
N TYR A 125 -6.41 15.87 -3.95
CA TYR A 125 -7.66 15.12 -4.06
C TYR A 125 -7.52 13.75 -3.37
N THR A 126 -7.40 13.76 -2.05
CA THR A 126 -7.18 12.56 -1.22
C THR A 126 -8.00 12.62 0.06
N ASN A 127 -8.20 11.46 0.68
CA ASN A 127 -8.90 11.37 1.95
C ASN A 127 -8.02 11.97 3.07
N CYS A 128 -8.46 13.06 3.69
CA CYS A 128 -7.80 13.66 4.85
C CYS A 128 -8.60 13.46 6.15
N SER A 129 -9.59 12.57 6.14
CA SER A 129 -10.45 12.34 7.29
C SER A 129 -9.67 11.67 8.43
N GLU A 130 -9.82 12.21 9.63
CA GLU A 130 -9.28 11.64 10.86
C GLU A 130 -9.88 10.26 11.18
N ALA A 131 -11.08 9.98 10.67
CA ALA A 131 -11.77 8.70 10.79
C ALA A 131 -11.43 7.71 9.66
N SER A 132 -10.48 8.06 8.78
CA SER A 132 -10.04 7.17 7.69
C SER A 132 -9.49 5.86 8.25
N GLU A 133 -9.96 4.75 7.71
CA GLU A 133 -9.46 3.40 8.06
C GLU A 133 -7.98 3.20 7.70
N TYR A 134 -7.42 4.07 6.86
CA TYR A 134 -6.02 4.01 6.43
C TYR A 134 -5.08 4.88 7.27
N LYS A 135 -5.62 5.86 8.01
CA LYS A 135 -4.84 6.92 8.68
C LYS A 135 -3.67 6.35 9.49
N LYS A 136 -3.95 5.44 10.43
CA LYS A 136 -2.96 4.90 11.37
C LYS A 136 -1.74 4.29 10.66
N ASN A 137 -1.99 3.47 9.64
CA ASN A 137 -0.91 2.76 8.95
C ASN A 137 -0.20 3.68 7.97
N VAL A 138 -0.93 4.51 7.22
CA VAL A 138 -0.35 5.46 6.28
C VAL A 138 0.49 6.52 7.01
N SER A 139 0.01 7.07 8.12
CA SER A 139 0.78 8.03 8.92
C SER A 139 2.08 7.43 9.44
N SER A 140 2.05 6.18 9.94
CA SER A 140 3.26 5.48 10.40
C SER A 140 4.28 5.22 9.29
N LEU A 141 3.83 5.09 8.04
CA LEU A 141 4.72 4.95 6.88
C LEU A 141 5.25 6.30 6.43
N LEU A 142 4.44 7.36 6.46
CA LEU A 142 4.84 8.72 6.11
C LEU A 142 5.90 9.28 7.07
N GLU A 143 5.88 8.89 8.35
CA GLU A 143 6.91 9.26 9.33
C GLU A 143 8.32 8.78 8.95
N VAL A 144 8.44 7.73 8.13
CA VAL A 144 9.75 7.25 7.66
C VAL A 144 10.40 8.21 6.65
N PHE A 145 9.61 9.07 6.00
CA PHE A 145 10.06 10.02 4.99
C PHE A 145 10.26 11.45 5.52
N ARG A 146 10.16 11.65 6.84
CA ARG A 146 10.41 12.93 7.51
C ARG A 146 11.82 12.97 8.09
#